data_AF-A0A1A2MYG3-F1
#
_entry.id   AF-A0A1A2MYG3-F1
#
_cell.length_a   1.000
_cell.length_b   1.000
_cell.length_c   1.000
_cell.angle_alpha   90.00
_cell.angle_beta   90.00
_cell.angle_gamma   90.00
#
_symmetry.space_group_name_H-M   'P 1'
#
loop_
_entity.id
_entity.type
_entity.pdbx_description
1 polymer ?
#
loop_
_entity_poly.entity_id
_entity_poly.type
_entity_poly.pdbx_seq_one_letter_code
_entity_poly.pdbx_strand_id
1 'polypeptide(L)'
;MIGFTITLTGTAPLLMHNSRLSNPLDPATKALKKVTGKRNKTDDDHEQIARLEFAGGLYMDPDVGPYIPGENIMRCLVDGAKLTKMGVKVTRGVFVSTDVNPLSYNGPRDEQALWDKGWRHMASVKVGTSRTMRCRPWFPEWKVQAEGVLDPSVLELDDLTSIADNAGSLIGLGDWRPRFGRFTAVVQHAVQAAA
;
A
#
# COMPACT_ATOMS: atom_id res chain seq x y z
N MET A 1 -16.46 12.45 -18.11
CA MET A 1 -15.93 11.57 -17.06
C MET A 1 -17.06 10.71 -16.53
N ILE A 2 -16.82 9.41 -16.38
CA ILE A 2 -17.70 8.49 -15.65
C ILE A 2 -17.07 8.17 -14.29
N GLY A 3 -17.88 8.03 -13.24
CA GLY A 3 -17.41 7.57 -11.94
C GLY A 3 -17.33 6.05 -11.88
N PHE A 4 -16.36 5.51 -11.16
CA PHE A 4 -16.24 4.08 -10.87
C PHE A 4 -15.85 3.83 -9.41
N THR A 5 -16.19 2.65 -8.91
CA THR A 5 -15.62 2.07 -7.69
C THR A 5 -14.73 0.91 -8.08
N ILE A 6 -13.61 0.74 -7.38
CA ILE A 6 -12.74 -0.42 -7.50
C ILE A 6 -12.52 -1.03 -6.13
N THR A 7 -12.83 -2.31 -6.00
CA THR A 7 -12.60 -3.09 -4.78
C THR A 7 -11.51 -4.11 -5.03
N LEU A 8 -10.45 -4.07 -4.22
CA LEU A 8 -9.35 -5.01 -4.24
C LEU A 8 -9.48 -5.95 -3.05
N THR A 9 -9.49 -7.26 -3.29
CA THR A 9 -9.52 -8.29 -2.24
C THR A 9 -8.24 -9.11 -2.28
N GLY A 10 -7.48 -9.10 -1.19
CA GLY A 10 -6.18 -9.75 -1.12
C GLY A 10 -6.24 -11.27 -1.33
N THR A 11 -5.36 -11.79 -2.18
CA THR A 11 -5.09 -13.22 -2.36
C THR A 11 -3.71 -13.63 -1.85
N ALA A 12 -2.89 -12.64 -1.49
CA ALA A 12 -1.67 -12.80 -0.72
C ALA A 12 -1.60 -11.68 0.34
N PRO A 13 -0.83 -11.85 1.42
CA PRO A 13 -0.70 -10.83 2.44
C PRO A 13 -0.19 -9.50 1.88
N LEU A 14 -0.63 -8.39 2.47
CA LEU A 14 -0.16 -7.06 2.12
C LEU A 14 1.01 -6.65 3.02
N LEU A 15 2.08 -6.14 2.42
CA LEU A 15 3.12 -5.38 3.12
C LEU A 15 2.96 -3.89 2.85
N MET A 16 2.87 -3.10 3.92
CA MET A 16 2.93 -1.65 3.81
C MET A 16 4.37 -1.16 3.88
N HIS A 17 4.63 -0.05 3.19
CA HIS A 17 5.90 0.66 3.27
C HIS A 17 5.70 2.14 2.94
N ASN A 18 5.15 2.88 3.91
CA ASN A 18 5.04 4.33 3.83
C ASN A 18 6.42 4.98 3.64
N SER A 19 6.51 5.90 2.68
CA SER A 19 7.74 6.58 2.30
C SER A 19 8.16 7.68 3.27
N ARG A 20 7.41 7.95 4.35
CA ARG A 20 7.73 9.00 5.33
C ARG A 20 9.14 8.90 5.93
N LEU A 21 9.67 7.69 6.09
CA LEU A 21 11.04 7.46 6.60
C LEU A 21 12.14 7.92 5.63
N SER A 22 11.77 8.28 4.40
CA SER A 22 12.66 8.88 3.40
C SER A 22 12.83 10.38 3.62
N ASN A 23 11.90 11.05 4.30
CA ASN A 23 11.97 12.47 4.58
C ASN A 23 12.90 12.73 5.79
N PRO A 24 14.07 13.37 5.60
CA PRO A 24 15.02 13.60 6.69
C PRO A 24 14.48 14.55 7.79
N LEU A 25 13.44 15.31 7.49
CA LEU A 25 12.83 16.25 8.44
C LEU A 25 11.72 15.62 9.28
N ASP A 26 11.19 14.47 8.88
CA ASP A 26 10.10 13.76 9.59
C ASP A 26 10.59 13.33 10.99
N PRO A 27 9.78 13.55 12.05
CA PRO A 27 10.09 13.12 13.41
C PRO A 27 10.41 11.61 13.53
N ALA A 28 9.69 10.74 12.81
CA ALA A 28 9.96 9.30 12.81
C ALA A 28 11.31 8.96 12.19
N THR A 29 11.71 9.66 11.12
CA THR A 29 13.05 9.52 10.53
C THR A 29 14.14 9.93 11.51
N LYS A 30 13.95 11.06 12.20
CA LYS A 30 14.90 11.52 13.24
C LYS A 30 15.01 10.52 14.40
N ALA A 31 13.88 9.98 14.86
CA ALA A 31 13.85 8.96 15.90
C ALA A 31 14.57 7.68 15.47
N LEU A 32 14.30 7.19 14.26
CA LEU A 32 14.97 6.02 13.70
C LEU A 32 16.48 6.24 13.54
N LYS A 33 16.89 7.43 13.05
CA LYS A 33 18.30 7.79 12.89
C LYS A 33 19.06 7.80 14.23
N LYS A 34 18.42 8.25 15.31
CA LYS A 34 19.01 8.26 16.66
C LYS A 34 19.42 6.86 17.12
N VAL A 35 18.61 5.85 16.83
CA VAL A 35 18.88 4.45 17.24
C VAL A 35 19.79 3.74 16.22
N THR A 36 19.51 3.90 14.93
CA THR A 36 20.31 3.27 13.85
C THR A 36 21.75 3.80 13.77
N GLY A 37 21.98 5.05 14.19
CA GLY A 37 23.31 5.68 14.22
C GLY A 37 24.23 5.20 15.35
N LYS A 38 23.75 4.40 16.31
CA LYS A 38 24.58 3.81 17.36
C LYS A 38 25.61 2.84 16.77
N ARG A 39 26.88 2.95 17.22
CA ARG A 39 27.99 2.09 16.77
C ARG A 39 27.80 0.64 17.20
N ASN A 40 27.51 0.42 18.48
CA ASN A 40 27.16 -0.88 19.04
C ASN A 40 25.69 -0.83 19.41
N LYS A 41 24.90 -1.80 18.94
CA LYS A 41 23.47 -1.91 19.20
C LYS A 41 23.22 -3.07 20.16
N THR A 42 22.36 -2.85 21.14
CA THR A 42 21.83 -3.91 22.01
C THR A 42 20.63 -4.59 21.35
N ASP A 43 20.12 -5.66 21.94
CA ASP A 43 18.88 -6.29 21.50
C ASP A 43 17.70 -5.31 21.60
N ASP A 44 17.64 -4.50 22.67
CA ASP A 44 16.65 -3.43 22.82
C ASP A 44 16.72 -2.40 21.69
N ASP A 45 17.94 -2.07 21.22
CA ASP A 45 18.10 -1.17 20.07
C ASP A 45 17.54 -1.79 18.79
N HIS A 46 17.71 -3.09 18.60
CA HIS A 46 17.16 -3.81 17.45
C HIS A 46 15.64 -3.88 17.50
N GLU A 47 15.06 -4.11 18.68
CA GLU A 47 13.60 -4.09 18.86
C GLU A 47 13.04 -2.68 18.63
N GLN A 48 13.69 -1.64 19.17
CA GLN A 48 13.27 -0.26 18.97
C GLN A 48 13.36 0.16 17.49
N ILE A 49 14.40 -0.28 16.78
CA ILE A 49 14.48 -0.10 15.31
C ILE A 49 13.28 -0.76 14.65
N ALA A 50 12.97 -2.01 14.97
CA ALA A 50 11.83 -2.71 14.40
C ALA A 50 10.50 -1.99 14.69
N ARG A 51 10.29 -1.49 15.92
CA ARG A 51 9.09 -0.72 16.31
C ARG A 51 8.95 0.56 15.50
N LEU A 52 10.04 1.30 15.33
CA LEU A 52 10.07 2.56 14.56
C LEU A 52 9.89 2.32 13.06
N GLU A 53 10.47 1.25 12.51
CA GLU A 53 10.27 0.88 11.11
C GLU A 53 8.84 0.40 10.84
N PHE A 54 8.26 -0.35 11.77
CA PHE A 54 6.86 -0.75 11.71
C PHE A 54 5.95 0.48 11.69
N ALA A 55 6.07 1.37 12.68
CA ALA A 55 5.30 2.60 12.78
C ALA A 55 5.49 3.50 11.56
N GLY A 56 6.74 3.69 11.14
CA GLY A 56 7.08 4.51 9.98
C GLY A 56 6.67 3.89 8.65
N GLY A 57 6.43 2.59 8.60
CA GLY A 57 5.96 1.87 7.41
C GLY A 57 4.45 1.81 7.27
N LEU A 58 3.69 2.14 8.33
CA LEU A 58 2.23 2.16 8.30
C LEU A 58 1.69 3.36 7.52
N TYR A 59 0.68 3.12 6.69
CA TYR A 59 -0.25 4.15 6.28
C TYR A 59 -1.36 4.19 7.32
N MET A 60 -1.32 5.20 8.19
CA MET A 60 -2.23 5.34 9.31
C MET A 60 -2.96 6.69 9.23
N ASP A 61 -4.27 6.64 9.30
CA ASP A 61 -5.15 7.79 9.37
C ASP A 61 -5.76 7.87 10.79
N PRO A 62 -5.91 9.06 11.38
CA PRO A 62 -6.41 9.21 12.74
C PRO A 62 -7.86 8.74 12.92
N ASP A 63 -8.70 8.82 11.88
CA ASP A 63 -10.12 8.52 11.98
C ASP A 63 -10.42 7.08 11.56
N VAL A 64 -9.78 6.62 10.48
CA VAL A 64 -10.07 5.28 9.94
C VAL A 64 -9.02 4.24 10.33
N GLY A 65 -7.86 4.60 10.87
CA GLY A 65 -6.76 3.66 11.14
C GLY A 65 -6.01 3.28 9.86
N PRO A 66 -5.57 2.02 9.67
CA PRO A 66 -4.80 1.67 8.50
C PRO A 66 -5.57 1.84 7.19
N TYR A 67 -4.91 2.44 6.21
CA TYR A 67 -5.49 2.76 4.90
C TYR A 67 -4.49 2.50 3.77
N ILE A 68 -4.94 2.62 2.52
CA ILE A 68 -4.08 2.64 1.34
C ILE A 68 -4.21 3.98 0.63
N PRO A 69 -3.09 4.67 0.34
CA PRO A 69 -3.13 5.88 -0.46
C PRO A 69 -3.69 5.63 -1.86
N GLY A 70 -4.52 6.54 -2.36
CA GLY A 70 -5.01 6.51 -3.75
C GLY A 70 -3.88 6.41 -4.77
N GLU A 71 -2.75 7.09 -4.51
CA GLU A 71 -1.54 7.02 -5.35
C GLU A 71 -0.97 5.60 -5.49
N ASN A 72 -1.04 4.77 -4.44
CA ASN A 72 -0.53 3.40 -4.48
C ASN A 72 -1.41 2.52 -5.37
N ILE A 73 -2.73 2.71 -5.29
CA ILE A 73 -3.70 2.02 -6.14
C ILE A 73 -3.50 2.47 -7.59
N MET A 74 -3.41 3.78 -7.83
CA MET A 74 -3.19 4.35 -9.16
C MET A 74 -1.88 3.82 -9.78
N ARG A 75 -0.79 3.80 -9.00
CA ARG A 75 0.49 3.27 -9.50
C ARG A 75 0.41 1.77 -9.83
N CYS A 76 -0.28 1.00 -9.00
CA CYS A 76 -0.52 -0.43 -9.25
C CYS A 76 -1.27 -0.64 -10.59
N LEU A 77 -2.33 0.12 -10.85
CA LEU A 77 -3.10 0.05 -12.10
C LEU A 77 -2.25 0.45 -13.32
N VAL A 78 -1.46 1.52 -13.22
CA VAL A 78 -0.54 1.94 -14.31
C VAL A 78 0.47 0.83 -14.62
N ASP A 79 1.05 0.19 -13.61
CA ASP A 79 2.00 -0.90 -13.80
C ASP A 79 1.32 -2.15 -14.40
N GLY A 80 0.06 -2.45 -14.01
CA GLY A 80 -0.75 -3.51 -14.62
C GLY A 80 -1.05 -3.24 -16.09
N ALA A 81 -1.41 -2.01 -16.44
CA ALA A 81 -1.70 -1.61 -17.81
C ALA A 81 -0.49 -1.62 -18.75
N LYS A 82 0.73 -1.54 -18.21
CA LYS A 82 1.95 -1.67 -19.05
C LYS A 82 2.07 -3.05 -19.70
N LEU A 83 1.48 -4.09 -19.10
CA LEU A 83 1.50 -5.45 -19.65
C LEU A 83 0.76 -5.55 -21.00
N THR A 84 -0.25 -4.71 -21.20
CA THR A 84 -1.03 -4.62 -22.44
C THR A 84 -0.77 -3.33 -23.22
N LYS A 85 0.33 -2.63 -22.93
CA LYS A 85 0.73 -1.35 -23.55
C LYS A 85 -0.30 -0.20 -23.37
N MET A 86 -1.19 -0.32 -22.39
CA MET A 86 -2.21 0.70 -22.05
C MET A 86 -1.78 1.68 -20.94
N GLY A 87 -0.55 1.57 -20.44
CA GLY A 87 -0.07 2.41 -19.33
C GLY A 87 -0.26 3.93 -19.54
N VAL A 88 0.01 4.44 -20.75
CA VAL A 88 -0.20 5.86 -21.07
C VAL A 88 -1.68 6.24 -21.06
N LYS A 89 -2.56 5.36 -21.54
CA LYS A 89 -4.01 5.58 -21.50
C LYS A 89 -4.49 5.69 -20.06
N VAL A 90 -4.06 4.77 -19.18
CA VAL A 90 -4.41 4.84 -17.74
C VAL A 90 -3.94 6.14 -17.11
N THR A 91 -2.69 6.57 -17.35
CA THR A 91 -2.19 7.84 -16.78
C THR A 91 -2.95 9.10 -17.23
N ARG A 92 -3.68 9.04 -18.35
CA ARG A 92 -4.40 10.19 -18.94
C ARG A 92 -5.91 10.10 -18.73
N GLY A 93 -6.45 8.89 -18.68
CA GLY A 93 -7.89 8.62 -18.70
C GLY A 93 -8.43 8.04 -17.39
N VAL A 94 -7.60 7.80 -16.38
CA VAL A 94 -8.05 7.27 -15.08
C VAL A 94 -7.46 8.12 -13.96
N PHE A 95 -8.29 8.45 -12.98
CA PHE A 95 -7.87 9.14 -11.76
C PHE A 95 -8.57 8.51 -10.55
N VAL A 96 -7.80 8.02 -9.59
CA VAL A 96 -8.33 7.58 -8.28
C VAL A 96 -8.55 8.84 -7.44
N SER A 97 -9.80 9.13 -7.08
CA SER A 97 -10.21 10.38 -6.43
C SER A 97 -10.15 10.34 -4.91
N THR A 98 -10.02 9.15 -4.31
CA THR A 98 -9.92 8.97 -2.87
C THR A 98 -8.47 8.84 -2.42
N ASP A 99 -8.00 9.78 -1.61
CA ASP A 99 -6.65 9.76 -1.05
C ASP A 99 -6.51 8.75 0.09
N VAL A 100 -7.51 8.66 0.96
CA VAL A 100 -7.55 7.74 2.11
C VAL A 100 -8.56 6.64 1.83
N ASN A 101 -8.06 5.43 1.57
CA ASN A 101 -8.90 4.25 1.30
C ASN A 101 -8.79 3.26 2.48
N PRO A 102 -9.78 3.19 3.40
CA PRO A 102 -9.69 2.37 4.59
C PRO A 102 -9.39 0.91 4.27
N LEU A 103 -8.37 0.36 4.91
CA LEU A 103 -8.05 -1.06 4.79
C LEU A 103 -9.05 -1.84 5.64
N SER A 104 -9.82 -2.75 5.05
CA SER A 104 -10.72 -3.65 5.75
C SER A 104 -9.99 -4.97 6.06
N TYR A 105 -9.96 -5.35 7.34
CA TYR A 105 -9.39 -6.59 7.87
C TYR A 105 -9.92 -6.83 9.29
N ASN A 106 -9.83 -8.07 9.78
CA ASN A 106 -10.23 -8.41 11.14
C ASN A 106 -9.04 -8.24 12.11
N GLY A 107 -8.89 -7.07 12.72
CA GLY A 107 -7.78 -6.79 13.60
C GLY A 107 -7.84 -5.42 14.31
N PRO A 108 -6.85 -5.12 15.16
CA PRO A 108 -6.75 -3.81 15.82
C PRO A 108 -6.59 -2.67 14.82
N ARG A 109 -7.05 -1.46 15.16
CA ARG A 109 -6.94 -0.27 14.30
C ARG A 109 -5.86 0.71 14.73
N ASP A 110 -5.37 0.63 15.97
CA ASP A 110 -4.31 1.50 16.47
C ASP A 110 -2.93 0.87 16.32
N GLU A 111 -1.91 1.73 16.21
CA GLU A 111 -0.53 1.33 15.91
C GLU A 111 0.05 0.41 16.99
N GLN A 112 -0.24 0.70 18.25
CA GLN A 112 0.32 -0.01 19.40
C GLN A 112 -0.27 -1.41 19.49
N ALA A 113 -1.59 -1.56 19.40
CA ALA A 113 -2.23 -2.86 19.45
C ALA A 113 -1.86 -3.73 18.23
N LEU A 114 -1.66 -3.14 17.04
CA LEU A 114 -1.13 -3.87 15.89
C LEU A 114 0.28 -4.42 16.18
N TRP A 115 1.16 -3.60 16.77
CA TRP A 115 2.48 -4.02 17.18
C TRP A 115 2.43 -5.17 18.19
N ASP A 116 1.64 -5.01 19.26
CA ASP A 116 1.53 -5.97 20.35
C ASP A 116 0.96 -7.31 19.88
N LYS A 117 0.02 -7.30 18.93
CA LYS A 117 -0.53 -8.51 18.30
C LYS A 117 0.34 -9.10 17.18
N GLY A 118 1.50 -8.51 16.88
CA GLY A 118 2.43 -9.10 15.92
C GLY A 118 2.06 -8.94 14.46
N TRP A 119 1.37 -7.86 14.08
CA TRP A 119 1.01 -7.54 12.68
C TRP A 119 2.21 -7.08 11.85
N ARG A 120 3.35 -7.73 12.00
CA ARG A 120 4.65 -7.34 11.47
C ARG A 120 5.33 -8.50 10.77
N HIS A 121 6.02 -8.17 9.67
CA HIS A 121 6.87 -9.10 8.94
C HIS A 121 8.33 -8.65 9.07
N MET A 122 9.20 -9.59 9.48
CA MET A 122 10.63 -9.39 9.58
C MET A 122 11.33 -10.05 8.39
N ALA A 123 12.12 -9.28 7.64
CA ALA A 123 12.86 -9.79 6.49
C ALA A 123 14.31 -9.30 6.48
N SER A 124 15.25 -10.17 6.12
CA SER A 124 16.62 -9.75 5.84
C SER A 124 16.70 -9.13 4.44
N VAL A 125 17.06 -7.84 4.35
CA VAL A 125 17.26 -7.14 3.07
C VAL A 125 18.71 -6.74 2.89
N LYS A 126 19.14 -6.62 1.63
CA LYS A 126 20.48 -6.13 1.26
C LYS A 126 20.46 -4.60 1.21
N VAL A 127 21.38 -3.95 1.92
CA VAL A 127 21.62 -2.50 1.88
C VAL A 127 23.10 -2.30 1.57
N GLY A 128 23.40 -1.84 0.35
CA GLY A 128 24.78 -1.84 -0.15
C GLY A 128 25.35 -3.26 -0.19
N THR A 129 26.41 -3.52 0.56
CA THR A 129 27.05 -4.85 0.70
C THR A 129 26.56 -5.64 1.92
N SER A 130 25.92 -4.99 2.89
CA SER A 130 25.49 -5.60 4.14
C SER A 130 24.05 -6.10 4.08
N ARG A 131 23.69 -7.02 4.99
CA ARG A 131 22.30 -7.41 5.22
C ARG A 131 21.82 -6.85 6.56
N THR A 132 20.60 -6.34 6.57
CA THR A 132 19.94 -5.88 7.80
C THR A 132 18.54 -6.46 7.85
N MET A 133 18.07 -6.76 9.06
CA MET A 133 16.66 -7.07 9.28
C MET A 133 15.84 -5.79 9.14
N ARG A 134 14.71 -5.88 8.43
CA ARG A 134 13.71 -4.83 8.30
C ARG A 134 12.39 -5.31 8.86
N CYS A 135 11.70 -4.42 9.55
CA CYS A 135 10.34 -4.65 10.02
C CYS A 135 9.34 -3.91 9.12
N ARG A 136 8.29 -4.59 8.68
CA ARG A 136 7.22 -4.01 7.86
C ARG A 136 5.86 -4.37 8.43
N PRO A 137 4.87 -3.46 8.39
CA PRO A 137 3.50 -3.83 8.69
C PRO A 137 2.98 -4.85 7.70
N TRP A 138 2.27 -5.84 8.22
CA TRP A 138 1.86 -7.02 7.49
C TRP A 138 0.41 -7.37 7.81
N PHE A 139 -0.42 -7.39 6.76
CA PHE A 139 -1.85 -7.68 6.85
C PHE A 139 -2.11 -8.99 6.10
N PRO A 140 -2.30 -10.13 6.80
CA PRO A 140 -2.51 -11.44 6.17
C PRO A 140 -3.75 -11.47 5.28
N GLU A 141 -4.83 -10.86 5.75
CA GLU A 141 -6.06 -10.66 5.00
C GLU A 141 -6.34 -9.18 4.91
N TRP A 142 -6.78 -8.74 3.73
CA TRP A 142 -7.06 -7.33 3.49
C TRP A 142 -8.02 -7.16 2.33
N LYS A 143 -8.79 -6.09 2.42
CA LYS A 143 -9.65 -5.58 1.35
C LYS A 143 -9.57 -4.06 1.37
N VAL A 144 -9.64 -3.42 0.22
CA VAL A 144 -9.72 -1.96 0.12
C VAL A 144 -10.62 -1.58 -1.04
N GLN A 145 -11.40 -0.53 -0.86
CA GLN A 145 -12.21 0.06 -1.91
C GLN A 145 -11.72 1.49 -2.15
N ALA A 146 -11.62 1.86 -3.41
CA ALA A 146 -11.34 3.22 -3.83
C ALA A 146 -12.37 3.69 -4.85
N GLU A 147 -12.51 5.00 -4.97
CA GLU A 147 -13.33 5.65 -5.98
C GLU A 147 -12.44 6.36 -6.98
N GLY A 148 -12.94 6.49 -8.20
CA GLY A 148 -12.23 7.22 -9.23
C GLY A 148 -13.14 7.68 -10.35
N VAL A 149 -12.52 8.39 -11.28
CA VAL A 149 -13.14 8.87 -12.50
C VAL A 149 -12.35 8.37 -13.71
N LEU A 150 -13.09 8.03 -14.77
CA LEU A 150 -12.55 7.54 -16.02
C LEU A 150 -13.03 8.42 -17.19
N ASP A 151 -12.15 8.71 -18.15
CA ASP A 151 -12.47 9.37 -19.41
C ASP A 151 -12.75 8.33 -20.50
N PRO A 152 -14.04 8.12 -20.87
CA PRO A 152 -14.41 7.09 -21.85
C PRO A 152 -13.87 7.41 -23.26
N SER A 153 -13.41 8.63 -23.54
CA SER A 153 -12.73 8.93 -24.81
C SER A 153 -11.31 8.34 -24.90
N VAL A 154 -10.74 7.91 -23.77
CA VAL A 154 -9.36 7.39 -23.67
C VAL A 154 -9.33 5.89 -23.39
N LEU A 155 -10.20 5.41 -22.50
CA LEU A 155 -10.20 4.03 -21.98
C LEU A 155 -11.63 3.61 -21.63
N GLU A 156 -12.03 2.39 -21.97
CA GLU A 156 -13.34 1.87 -21.56
C GLU A 156 -13.29 1.26 -20.15
N LEU A 157 -14.45 1.10 -19.49
CA LEU A 157 -14.50 0.51 -18.15
C LEU A 157 -14.07 -0.99 -18.16
N ASP A 158 -14.36 -1.72 -19.23
CA ASP A 158 -13.94 -3.11 -19.40
C ASP A 158 -12.42 -3.25 -19.55
N ASP A 159 -11.78 -2.28 -20.20
CA ASP A 159 -10.31 -2.20 -20.24
C ASP A 159 -9.76 -2.01 -18.82
N LEU A 160 -10.37 -1.12 -18.02
CA LEU A 160 -9.96 -0.91 -16.63
C LEU A 160 -10.12 -2.17 -15.78
N THR A 161 -11.18 -2.94 -15.98
CA THR A 161 -11.38 -4.25 -15.32
C THR A 161 -10.24 -5.21 -15.66
N SER A 162 -9.95 -5.37 -16.95
CA SER A 162 -8.84 -6.24 -17.42
C SER A 162 -7.47 -5.77 -16.89
N ILE A 163 -7.27 -4.46 -16.78
CA ILE A 163 -6.06 -3.86 -16.21
C ILE A 163 -5.98 -4.15 -14.70
N ALA A 164 -7.09 -4.07 -13.98
CA ALA A 164 -7.13 -4.35 -12.56
C ALA A 164 -6.84 -5.84 -12.26
N ASP A 165 -7.33 -6.75 -13.10
CA ASP A 165 -7.01 -8.18 -13.01
C ASP A 165 -5.52 -8.46 -13.24
N ASN A 166 -4.94 -7.84 -14.26
CA ASN A 166 -3.50 -7.89 -14.52
C ASN A 166 -2.69 -7.30 -13.35
N ALA A 167 -3.13 -6.16 -12.81
CA ALA A 167 -2.50 -5.54 -11.66
C ALA A 167 -2.53 -6.48 -10.45
N GLY A 168 -3.68 -7.10 -10.16
CA GLY A 168 -3.84 -8.01 -9.02
C GLY A 168 -3.03 -9.29 -9.13
N SER A 169 -3.03 -9.92 -10.30
CA SER A 169 -2.41 -11.23 -10.54
C SER A 169 -0.92 -11.18 -10.87
N LEU A 170 -0.44 -10.10 -11.51
CA LEU A 170 0.93 -10.01 -12.04
C LEU A 170 1.76 -8.90 -11.39
N ILE A 171 1.15 -7.85 -10.84
CA ILE A 171 1.87 -6.73 -10.20
C ILE A 171 1.81 -6.75 -8.67
N GLY A 172 0.62 -6.68 -8.07
CA GLY A 172 0.38 -6.55 -6.65
C GLY A 172 0.42 -5.11 -6.13
N LEU A 173 -0.07 -4.90 -4.91
CA LEU A 173 -0.11 -3.63 -4.19
C LEU A 173 0.93 -3.60 -3.05
N GLY A 174 1.47 -2.42 -2.73
CA GLY A 174 2.42 -2.27 -1.62
C GLY A 174 3.84 -2.73 -1.95
N ASP A 175 4.53 -3.28 -0.93
CA ASP A 175 5.96 -3.59 -0.98
C ASP A 175 6.26 -5.06 -1.31
N TRP A 176 7.51 -5.33 -1.72
CA TRP A 176 8.05 -6.65 -2.07
C TRP A 176 7.17 -7.46 -3.04
N ARG A 177 6.59 -6.74 -3.99
CA ARG A 177 5.89 -7.28 -5.15
C ARG A 177 6.87 -8.07 -6.04
N PRO A 178 6.44 -9.17 -6.70
CA PRO A 178 5.07 -9.71 -6.76
C PRO A 178 4.68 -10.64 -5.60
N ARG A 179 5.57 -10.90 -4.63
CA ARG A 179 5.34 -11.90 -3.59
C ARG A 179 4.18 -11.52 -2.65
N PHE A 180 4.05 -10.24 -2.34
CA PHE A 180 3.02 -9.69 -1.48
C PHE A 180 2.05 -8.80 -2.27
N GLY A 181 0.87 -8.59 -1.68
CA GLY A 181 -0.14 -7.67 -2.18
C GLY A 181 -0.85 -8.12 -3.46
N ARG A 182 -0.85 -9.41 -3.78
CA ARG A 182 -1.72 -9.97 -4.84
C ARG A 182 -3.19 -9.82 -4.45
N PHE A 183 -4.06 -9.61 -5.42
CA PHE A 183 -5.49 -9.44 -5.20
C PHE A 183 -6.34 -9.87 -6.40
N THR A 184 -7.64 -10.03 -6.17
CA THR A 184 -8.69 -9.95 -7.20
C THR A 184 -9.33 -8.57 -7.17
N ALA A 185 -9.80 -8.09 -8.32
CA ALA A 185 -10.44 -6.79 -8.43
C ALA A 185 -11.89 -6.91 -8.88
N VAL A 186 -12.72 -5.99 -8.41
CA VAL A 186 -14.08 -5.77 -8.93
C VAL A 186 -14.19 -4.28 -9.24
N VAL A 187 -14.49 -3.96 -10.50
CA VAL A 187 -14.70 -2.59 -10.98
C VAL A 187 -16.17 -2.42 -11.33
N GLN A 188 -16.79 -1.35 -10.85
CA GLN A 188 -18.21 -1.06 -11.08
C GLN A 188 -18.39 0.43 -11.39
N HIS A 189 -19.44 0.78 -12.12
CA HIS A 189 -19.86 2.18 -12.18
C HIS A 189 -20.18 2.69 -10.77
N ALA A 190 -19.76 3.92 -10.47
CA ALA A 190 -20.16 4.56 -9.23
C ALA A 190 -21.68 4.71 -9.22
N VAL A 191 -22.33 4.21 -8.17
CA VAL A 191 -23.76 4.44 -7.95
C VAL A 191 -23.91 5.94 -7.73
N GLN A 192 -24.68 6.64 -8.58
CA GLN A 192 -25.10 8.00 -8.26
C GLN A 192 -25.83 7.92 -6.91
N ALA A 193 -25.28 8.54 -5.88
CA ALA A 193 -26.01 8.75 -4.64
C ALA A 193 -27.30 9.49 -5.02
N ALA A 194 -28.45 8.86 -4.81
CA ALA A 194 -29.73 9.54 -4.93
C ALA A 194 -29.69 10.72 -3.96
N ALA A 195 -29.74 11.93 -4.52
CA ALA A 195 -29.82 13.18 -3.76
C ALA A 195 -31.12 13.26 -2.96
#